data_AF-A0AAV2SZK9-F1
#
_entry.id   AF-A0AAV2SZK9-F1
#
_cell.length_a   1.000
_cell.length_b   1.000
_cell.length_c   1.000
_cell.angle_alpha   90.00
_cell.angle_beta   90.00
_cell.angle_gamma   90.00
#
_symmetry.space_group_name_H-M   'P 1'
#
loop_
_entity.id
_entity.type
_entity.pdbx_description
1 polymer ?
#
loop_
_entity_poly.entity_id
_entity_poly.type
_entity_poly.pdbx_seq_one_letter_code
_entity_poly.pdbx_strand_id
1 'polypeptide(L)'
;MLGQMFMCEGKPGKVVELIASGRQVEGKFDGMIRDALTADFRKLDTPVGIGGVILQEKGKCKFHVLPETASEPLDTPDKVKNWLKFFEMDPPIISMGTALSHDPKNWKIRLEHFHCFNQDRTKAGHCHYDTHGPEASYRAYLVPGHRLLRVDPPQ
;
A
#
# COMPACT_ATOMS: atom_id res chain seq x y z
N MET A 1 -15.45 8.96 -0.51
CA MET A 1 -14.55 8.03 0.22
C MET A 1 -14.22 6.84 -0.67
N LEU A 2 -13.20 6.05 -0.34
CA LEU A 2 -12.84 4.83 -1.09
C LEU A 2 -12.39 3.72 -0.14
N GLY A 3 -12.60 2.48 -0.55
CA GLY A 3 -12.08 1.29 0.13
C GLY A 3 -11.39 0.39 -0.87
N GLN A 4 -10.24 -0.15 -0.51
CA GLN A 4 -9.50 -1.13 -1.31
C GLN A 4 -9.13 -2.28 -0.39
N MET A 5 -9.64 -3.47 -0.72
CA MET A 5 -9.67 -4.60 0.21
C MET A 5 -9.09 -5.83 -0.47
N PHE A 6 -8.27 -6.58 0.27
CA PHE A 6 -7.94 -7.96 -0.06
C PHE A 6 -8.87 -8.88 0.73
N MET A 7 -9.56 -9.80 0.06
CA MET A 7 -10.49 -10.72 0.70
C MET A 7 -10.03 -12.17 0.49
N CYS A 8 -10.05 -12.96 1.56
CA CYS A 8 -9.73 -14.38 1.53
C CYS A 8 -10.47 -15.13 2.65
N GLU A 9 -10.46 -16.46 2.61
CA GLU A 9 -11.09 -17.30 3.66
C GLU A 9 -10.30 -17.33 4.98
N GLY A 10 -9.11 -16.73 5.04
CA GLY A 10 -8.26 -16.73 6.24
C GLY A 10 -7.68 -18.10 6.63
N LYS A 11 -7.71 -19.08 5.71
CA LYS A 11 -7.18 -20.43 5.95
C LYS A 11 -5.66 -20.48 5.75
N PRO A 12 -4.93 -21.37 6.47
CA PRO A 12 -3.53 -21.65 6.17
C PRO A 12 -3.35 -22.14 4.74
N GLY A 13 -2.22 -21.78 4.11
CA GLY A 13 -1.92 -22.17 2.74
C GLY A 13 -0.57 -21.64 2.26
N LYS A 14 -0.25 -21.92 1.00
CA LYS A 14 0.96 -21.38 0.37
C LYS A 14 0.78 -19.89 0.14
N VAL A 15 1.82 -19.13 0.47
CA VAL A 15 1.89 -17.67 0.27
C VAL A 15 3.24 -17.34 -0.37
N VAL A 16 3.32 -16.14 -0.96
CA VAL A 16 4.61 -15.55 -1.34
C VAL A 16 5.17 -14.85 -0.12
N GLU A 17 6.28 -15.35 0.40
CA GLU A 17 7.07 -14.65 1.43
C GLU A 17 8.14 -13.79 0.74
N LEU A 18 8.18 -12.51 1.08
CA LEU A 18 9.23 -11.59 0.66
C LEU A 18 10.01 -11.14 1.88
N ILE A 19 11.33 -11.25 1.84
CA ILE A 19 12.23 -10.70 2.86
C ILE A 19 13.17 -9.74 2.16
N ALA A 20 13.15 -8.47 2.55
CA ALA A 20 13.93 -7.41 1.93
C ALA A 20 14.48 -6.46 2.99
N SER A 21 15.71 -5.98 2.80
CA SER A 21 16.34 -5.01 3.71
C SER A 21 17.32 -4.11 2.99
N GLY A 22 17.60 -2.95 3.57
CA GLY A 22 18.59 -2.01 3.06
C GLY A 22 18.15 -1.41 1.72
N ARG A 23 17.12 -0.55 1.77
CA ARG A 23 16.60 0.10 0.57
C ARG A 23 17.69 0.98 -0.06
N GLN A 24 18.02 0.68 -1.32
CA GLN A 24 19.10 1.35 -2.08
C GLN A 24 18.62 2.47 -2.99
N VAL A 25 17.33 2.51 -3.30
CA VAL A 25 16.73 3.48 -4.24
C VAL A 25 15.59 4.24 -3.57
N GLU A 26 15.30 5.44 -4.07
CA GLU A 26 14.13 6.19 -3.64
C GLU A 26 12.83 5.44 -3.95
N GLY A 27 11.81 5.68 -3.13
CA GLY A 27 10.50 5.05 -3.27
C GLY A 27 10.07 4.34 -2.00
N LYS A 28 9.02 3.54 -2.13
CA LYS A 28 8.35 2.83 -1.05
C LYS A 28 8.22 1.35 -1.39
N PHE A 29 8.28 0.50 -0.37
CA PHE A 29 8.35 -0.96 -0.56
C PHE A 29 7.12 -1.52 -1.32
N ASP A 30 5.91 -1.06 -1.00
CA ASP A 30 4.68 -1.43 -1.72
C ASP A 30 4.66 -0.91 -3.17
N GLY A 31 5.25 0.25 -3.42
CA GLY A 31 5.45 0.79 -4.77
C GLY A 31 6.42 -0.06 -5.59
N MET A 32 7.53 -0.50 -4.98
CA MET A 32 8.51 -1.39 -5.62
C MET A 32 7.89 -2.76 -5.96
N ILE A 33 7.02 -3.28 -5.09
CA ILE A 33 6.24 -4.48 -5.36
C ILE A 33 5.33 -4.24 -6.58
N ARG A 34 4.61 -3.12 -6.64
CA ARG A 34 3.79 -2.76 -7.82
C ARG A 34 4.65 -2.65 -9.08
N ASP A 35 5.81 -2.01 -9.02
CA ASP A 35 6.69 -1.82 -10.16
C ASP A 35 7.19 -3.16 -10.71
N ALA A 36 7.55 -4.10 -9.83
CA ALA A 36 7.90 -5.46 -10.22
C ALA A 36 6.74 -6.17 -10.94
N LEU A 37 5.52 -6.10 -10.38
CA LEU A 37 4.33 -6.65 -11.03
C LEU A 37 4.06 -6.00 -12.39
N THR A 38 4.26 -4.68 -12.49
CA THR A 38 4.05 -3.92 -13.72
C THR A 38 5.06 -4.32 -14.79
N ALA A 39 6.33 -4.51 -14.41
CA ALA A 39 7.39 -4.89 -15.33
C ALA A 39 7.07 -6.21 -16.06
N ASP A 40 6.58 -7.20 -15.32
CA ASP A 40 6.34 -8.55 -15.85
C ASP A 40 4.95 -8.73 -16.46
N PHE A 41 3.92 -8.06 -15.91
CA PHE A 41 2.52 -8.38 -16.21
C PHE A 41 1.73 -7.28 -16.92
N ARG A 42 2.31 -6.11 -17.23
CA ARG A 42 1.57 -4.99 -17.87
C ARG A 42 0.97 -5.30 -19.25
N LYS A 43 1.46 -6.34 -19.94
CA LYS A 43 1.02 -6.70 -21.29
C LYS A 43 -0.12 -7.73 -21.30
N LEU A 44 -0.50 -8.27 -20.14
CA LEU A 44 -1.60 -9.21 -20.04
C LEU A 44 -2.94 -8.47 -20.14
N ASP A 45 -3.95 -9.13 -20.70
CA ASP A 45 -5.33 -8.59 -20.76
C ASP A 45 -5.97 -8.43 -19.39
N THR A 46 -5.53 -9.25 -18.42
CA THR A 46 -5.99 -9.20 -17.02
C THR A 46 -4.83 -8.87 -16.09
N PRO A 47 -5.03 -7.95 -15.12
CA PRO A 47 -3.98 -7.57 -14.19
C PRO A 47 -3.68 -8.69 -13.21
N VAL A 48 -2.41 -8.77 -12.82
CA VAL A 48 -2.00 -9.53 -11.66
C VAL A 48 -2.12 -8.62 -10.46
N GLY A 49 -3.07 -8.95 -9.59
CA GLY A 49 -3.25 -8.30 -8.29
C GLY A 49 -2.78 -9.21 -7.17
N ILE A 50 -2.14 -8.64 -6.17
CA ILE A 50 -1.78 -9.32 -4.92
C ILE A 50 -2.29 -8.51 -3.73
N GLY A 51 -2.50 -9.18 -2.60
CA GLY A 51 -2.74 -8.53 -1.33
C GLY A 51 -2.27 -9.37 -0.16
N GLY A 52 -2.28 -8.77 1.02
CA GLY A 52 -1.78 -9.43 2.23
C GLY A 52 -1.21 -8.43 3.22
N VAL A 53 -0.18 -8.86 3.94
CA VAL A 53 0.42 -8.14 5.06
C VAL A 53 1.90 -7.88 4.81
N ILE A 54 2.35 -6.67 5.16
CA ILE A 54 3.76 -6.27 5.16
C ILE A 54 4.12 -5.89 6.59
N LEU A 55 5.10 -6.57 7.17
CA LEU A 55 5.74 -6.23 8.42
C LEU A 55 7.02 -5.46 8.12
N GLN A 56 7.07 -4.19 8.50
CA GLN A 56 8.33 -3.45 8.57
C GLN A 56 8.97 -3.71 9.93
N GLU A 57 10.02 -4.53 9.93
CA GLU A 57 10.71 -5.00 11.14
C GLU A 57 11.70 -3.94 11.66
N LYS A 58 12.25 -3.10 10.77
CA LYS A 58 13.21 -2.03 11.10
C LYS A 58 12.96 -0.76 10.29
N GLY A 59 13.52 0.35 10.77
CA GLY A 59 13.35 1.69 10.18
C GLY A 59 12.00 2.31 10.54
N LYS A 60 11.95 3.64 10.67
CA LYS A 60 10.70 4.38 10.89
C LYS A 60 9.90 4.47 9.60
N CYS A 61 8.57 4.60 9.71
CA CYS A 61 7.70 4.86 8.58
C CYS A 61 7.04 6.23 8.71
N LYS A 62 7.01 6.97 7.60
CA LYS A 62 6.12 8.12 7.45
C LYS A 62 4.74 7.63 7.02
N PHE A 63 3.71 8.16 7.65
CA PHE A 63 2.32 7.88 7.31
C PHE A 63 1.49 9.15 7.37
N HIS A 64 0.30 9.12 6.78
CA HIS A 64 -0.66 10.21 6.91
C HIS A 64 -2.02 9.74 7.41
N VAL A 65 -2.75 10.69 8.00
CA VAL A 65 -4.18 10.56 8.28
C VAL A 65 -4.93 11.70 7.61
N LEU A 66 -6.19 11.45 7.31
CA LEU A 66 -7.12 12.45 6.82
C LEU A 66 -7.64 13.22 8.03
N PRO A 67 -7.49 14.56 8.09
CA PRO A 67 -8.16 15.36 9.10
C PRO A 67 -9.66 15.50 8.77
N GLU A 68 -10.35 16.40 9.47
CA GLU A 68 -11.72 16.78 9.16
C GLU A 68 -11.88 17.25 7.70
N THR A 69 -13.13 17.19 7.21
CA THR A 69 -13.47 17.55 5.83
C THR A 69 -12.88 18.90 5.45
N ALA A 70 -12.21 18.94 4.30
CA ALA A 70 -11.63 20.17 3.79
C ALA A 70 -12.71 21.25 3.59
N SER A 71 -12.41 22.47 4.03
CA SER A 71 -13.28 23.64 3.84
C SER A 71 -13.30 24.15 2.40
N GLU A 72 -12.33 23.72 1.58
CA GLU A 72 -12.15 24.12 0.19
C GLU A 72 -11.84 22.89 -0.69
N PRO A 73 -12.11 22.97 -2.02
CA PRO A 73 -11.77 21.89 -2.95
C PRO A 73 -10.26 21.57 -2.94
N LEU A 74 -9.95 20.28 -2.79
CA LEU A 74 -8.59 19.72 -2.89
C LEU A 74 -8.28 19.30 -4.34
N ASP A 75 -8.29 20.27 -5.24
CA ASP A 75 -8.19 20.09 -6.70
C ASP A 75 -6.74 20.05 -7.24
N THR A 76 -5.74 20.26 -6.38
CA THR A 76 -4.33 20.13 -6.75
C THR A 76 -3.58 19.18 -5.80
N PRO A 77 -2.50 18.52 -6.28
CA PRO A 77 -1.65 17.68 -5.42
C PRO A 77 -1.12 18.42 -4.19
N ASP A 78 -0.76 19.71 -4.33
CA ASP A 78 -0.25 20.52 -3.22
C ASP A 78 -1.32 20.83 -2.18
N LYS A 79 -2.56 21.13 -2.60
CA LYS A 79 -3.69 21.30 -1.67
C LYS A 79 -3.95 20.02 -0.88
N VAL A 80 -3.98 18.87 -1.57
CA VAL A 80 -4.12 17.55 -0.91
C VAL A 80 -2.99 17.34 0.09
N LYS A 81 -1.74 17.54 -0.32
CA LYS A 81 -0.56 17.36 0.54
C LYS A 81 -0.59 18.27 1.78
N ASN A 82 -1.00 19.53 1.63
CA ASN A 82 -1.06 20.48 2.75
C ASN A 82 -2.23 20.19 3.71
N TRP A 83 -3.31 19.62 3.19
CA TRP A 83 -4.45 19.19 4.00
C TRP A 83 -4.12 17.94 4.82
N LEU A 84 -3.43 16.95 4.24
CA LEU A 84 -3.03 15.72 4.93
C LEU A 84 -2.15 16.00 6.16
N LYS A 85 -2.35 15.22 7.23
CA LYS A 85 -1.50 15.28 8.43
C LYS A 85 -0.52 14.13 8.43
N PHE A 86 0.77 14.45 8.40
CA PHE A 86 1.87 13.48 8.33
C PHE A 86 2.49 13.25 9.70
N PHE A 87 2.86 12.00 9.96
CA PHE A 87 3.44 11.54 11.21
C PHE A 87 4.52 10.48 10.93
N GLU A 88 5.26 10.14 11.98
CA GLU A 88 6.19 9.01 11.98
C GLU A 88 5.85 8.01 13.10
N MET A 89 6.08 6.73 12.82
CA MET A 89 6.01 5.66 13.81
C MET A 89 7.23 4.75 13.73
N ASP A 90 7.58 4.20 14.89
CA ASP A 90 8.68 3.26 15.06
C ASP A 90 8.22 1.83 14.74
N PRO A 91 9.14 0.95 14.31
CA PRO A 91 8.86 -0.46 14.11
C PRO A 91 8.60 -1.20 15.43
N PRO A 92 7.92 -2.37 15.38
CA PRO A 92 7.38 -3.01 14.18
C PRO A 92 6.06 -2.38 13.67
N ILE A 93 5.95 -2.27 12.35
CA ILE A 93 4.80 -1.66 11.67
C ILE A 93 4.14 -2.70 10.79
N ILE A 94 2.83 -2.86 10.97
CA ILE A 94 2.03 -3.81 10.22
C ILE A 94 1.22 -3.05 9.20
N SER A 95 1.44 -3.33 7.92
CA SER A 95 0.69 -2.75 6.81
C SER A 95 -0.15 -3.81 6.11
N MET A 96 -1.36 -3.44 5.69
CA MET A 96 -2.29 -4.30 4.97
C MET A 96 -2.82 -3.56 3.74
N GLY A 97 -2.94 -4.28 2.64
CA GLY A 97 -3.33 -3.64 1.40
C GLY A 97 -3.24 -4.55 0.19
N THR A 98 -3.20 -3.91 -0.97
CA THR A 98 -3.14 -4.57 -2.28
C THR A 98 -2.24 -3.80 -3.23
N ALA A 99 -1.69 -4.51 -4.21
CA ALA A 99 -1.00 -3.95 -5.37
C ALA A 99 -1.48 -4.65 -6.64
N LEU A 100 -1.58 -3.91 -7.75
CA LEU A 100 -2.02 -4.37 -9.06
C LEU A 100 -1.01 -3.94 -10.13
N SER A 101 -0.73 -4.85 -11.06
CA SER A 101 0.21 -4.59 -12.16
C SER A 101 -0.20 -3.46 -13.10
N HIS A 102 -1.51 -3.29 -13.36
CA HIS A 102 -2.05 -2.28 -14.26
C HIS A 102 -3.57 -2.13 -14.06
N ASP A 103 -4.15 -1.05 -14.59
CA ASP A 103 -5.59 -0.87 -14.65
C ASP A 103 -6.15 -1.60 -15.89
N PRO A 104 -7.02 -2.62 -15.74
CA PRO A 104 -7.47 -3.44 -16.86
C PRO A 104 -8.26 -2.67 -17.92
N LYS A 105 -9.04 -1.68 -17.50
CA LYS A 105 -10.11 -1.09 -18.32
C LYS A 105 -10.31 0.40 -18.03
N ASN A 106 -9.24 1.09 -17.63
CA ASN A 106 -9.28 2.49 -17.19
C ASN A 106 -10.39 2.73 -16.13
N TRP A 107 -10.53 1.80 -15.19
CA TRP A 107 -11.46 1.87 -14.06
C TRP A 107 -11.08 2.92 -13.03
N LYS A 108 -9.95 3.61 -13.25
CA LYS A 108 -9.37 4.63 -12.37
C LYS A 108 -9.17 4.05 -10.97
N ILE A 109 -8.73 2.80 -10.91
CA ILE A 109 -8.43 2.10 -9.66
C ILE A 109 -7.08 2.55 -9.12
N ARG A 110 -6.92 2.60 -7.79
CA ARG A 110 -5.59 2.78 -7.20
C ARG A 110 -4.80 1.48 -7.35
N LEU A 111 -3.63 1.59 -7.97
CA LEU A 111 -2.81 0.43 -8.28
C LEU A 111 -2.07 -0.11 -7.07
N GLU A 112 -1.76 0.71 -6.09
CA GLU A 112 -1.27 0.29 -4.79
C GLU A 112 -1.94 1.09 -3.67
N HIS A 113 -2.33 0.41 -2.60
CA HIS A 113 -2.90 1.06 -1.44
C HIS A 113 -2.70 0.20 -0.18
N PHE A 114 -1.86 0.68 0.73
CA PHE A 114 -1.59 0.04 2.01
C PHE A 114 -1.84 1.02 3.16
N HIS A 115 -2.56 0.54 4.16
CA HIS A 115 -2.72 1.22 5.45
C HIS A 115 -1.91 0.47 6.50
N CYS A 116 -1.38 1.20 7.46
CA CYS A 116 -0.51 0.66 8.50
C CYS A 116 -1.00 1.00 9.90
N PHE A 117 -0.56 0.18 10.84
CA PHE A 117 -0.68 0.43 12.28
C PHE A 117 0.56 -0.11 13.00
N ASN A 118 0.87 0.44 14.17
CA ASN A 118 1.95 -0.07 15.01
C ASN A 118 1.45 -1.17 15.97
N GLN A 119 2.38 -1.94 16.54
CA GLN A 119 2.05 -3.12 17.34
C GLN A 119 1.15 -2.84 18.55
N ASP A 120 1.34 -1.71 19.23
CA ASP A 120 0.52 -1.29 20.38
C ASP A 120 -0.86 -0.73 19.97
N ARG A 121 -1.10 -0.54 18.67
CA ARG A 121 -2.33 -0.02 18.05
C ARG A 121 -2.68 1.40 18.48
N THR A 122 -1.68 2.21 18.80
CA THR A 122 -1.87 3.64 19.15
C THR A 122 -1.68 4.57 17.95
N LYS A 123 -1.03 4.10 16.87
CA LYS A 123 -0.80 4.85 15.64
C LYS A 123 -1.27 4.05 14.43
N ALA A 124 -1.99 4.70 13.52
CA ALA A 124 -2.43 4.11 12.27
C ALA A 124 -2.63 5.17 11.18
N GLY A 125 -2.61 4.75 9.91
CA GLY A 125 -2.94 5.62 8.77
C GLY A 125 -2.53 5.02 7.44
N HIS A 126 -2.42 5.87 6.42
CA HIS A 126 -1.95 5.46 5.10
C HIS A 126 -0.41 5.43 5.07
N CYS A 127 0.16 4.29 4.67
CA CYS A 127 1.60 4.08 4.61
C CYS A 127 2.22 4.87 3.44
N HIS A 128 3.26 5.65 3.72
CA HIS A 128 4.01 6.37 2.68
C HIS A 128 5.32 5.66 2.32
N TYR A 129 6.36 5.78 3.16
CA TYR A 129 7.67 5.22 2.90
C TYR A 129 8.46 5.15 4.21
N ASP A 130 9.46 4.27 4.27
CA ASP A 130 10.44 4.31 5.35
C ASP A 130 11.30 5.56 5.27
N THR A 131 11.55 6.20 6.40
CA THR A 131 12.38 7.42 6.45
C THR A 131 13.86 7.14 6.67
N HIS A 132 14.23 5.86 6.82
CA HIS A 132 15.58 5.40 7.16
C HIS A 132 15.98 4.21 6.25
N GLY A 133 16.05 4.45 4.94
CA GLY A 133 16.24 3.47 3.85
C GLY A 133 17.22 2.33 4.13
N PRO A 134 18.50 2.62 4.41
CA PRO A 134 19.51 1.58 4.60
C PRO A 134 19.27 0.67 5.81
N GLU A 135 18.52 1.13 6.82
CA GLU A 135 18.21 0.36 8.02
C GLU A 135 16.85 -0.34 7.94
N ALA A 136 16.00 0.04 6.98
CA ALA A 136 14.69 -0.53 6.81
C ALA A 136 14.76 -2.02 6.45
N SER A 137 13.94 -2.84 7.10
CA SER A 137 13.75 -4.24 6.75
C SER A 137 12.27 -4.60 6.76
N TYR A 138 11.90 -5.48 5.85
CA TYR A 138 10.54 -5.84 5.53
C TYR A 138 10.40 -7.35 5.40
N ARG A 139 9.30 -7.85 5.92
CA ARG A 139 8.79 -9.19 5.66
C ARG A 139 7.35 -9.09 5.19
N ALA A 140 7.02 -9.64 4.03
CA ALA A 140 5.66 -9.62 3.52
C ALA A 140 5.14 -11.03 3.24
N TYR A 141 3.86 -11.24 3.50
CA TYR A 141 3.11 -12.44 3.13
C TYR A 141 1.99 -12.02 2.21
N LEU A 142 2.14 -12.34 0.92
CA LEU A 142 1.28 -11.87 -0.16
C LEU A 142 0.66 -13.05 -0.91
N VAL A 143 -0.56 -12.85 -1.39
CA VAL A 143 -1.34 -13.85 -2.11
C VAL A 143 -1.91 -13.22 -3.38
N PRO A 144 -1.80 -13.90 -4.54
CA PRO A 144 -2.47 -13.48 -5.77
C PRO A 144 -4.00 -13.50 -5.62
N GLY A 145 -4.66 -12.43 -6.07
CA GLY A 145 -6.11 -12.35 -6.14
C GLY A 145 -6.64 -13.16 -7.32
N HIS A 146 -7.71 -13.94 -7.09
CA HIS A 146 -8.39 -14.68 -8.15
C HIS A 146 -9.43 -13.84 -8.90
N ARG A 147 -9.91 -12.76 -8.28
CA ARG A 147 -10.96 -11.87 -8.79
C ARG A 147 -10.65 -10.44 -8.41
N LEU A 148 -11.00 -9.51 -9.30
CA LEU A 148 -11.01 -8.09 -9.05
C LEU A 148 -12.45 -7.59 -9.18
N LEU A 149 -12.95 -6.95 -8.11
CA LEU A 149 -14.30 -6.42 -8.04
C LEU A 149 -14.23 -4.90 -7.94
N ARG A 150 -14.87 -4.20 -8.88
CA ARG A 150 -15.07 -2.75 -8.79
C ARG A 150 -16.51 -2.47 -8.42
N VAL A 151 -16.69 -1.89 -7.23
CA VAL A 151 -17.99 -1.47 -6.71
C VAL A 151 -18.04 0.04 -6.70
N ASP A 152 -19.18 0.61 -7.06
CA ASP A 152 -19.48 2.05 -6.99
C ASP A 152 -18.37 2.95 -7.58
N PRO A 153 -18.12 2.88 -8.90
CA PRO A 153 -17.16 3.77 -9.53
C PRO A 153 -17.67 5.23 -9.47
N PRO A 154 -16.79 6.22 -9.23
CA PRO A 154 -17.14 7.63 -9.35
C PRO A 154 -17.77 7.94 -10.72
N GLN A 155 -18.80 8.78 -10.71
CA GLN A 155 -19.44 9.30 -11.93
C GLN A 155 -18.54 10.33 -12.63
#